data_AF-A0A958JCL4-F1
#
_entry.id   AF-A0A958JCL4-F1
#
_cell.length_a   1.000
_cell.length_b   1.000
_cell.length_c   1.000
_cell.angle_alpha   90.00
_cell.angle_beta   90.00
_cell.angle_gamma   90.00
#
_symmetry.space_group_name_H-M   'P 1'
#
loop_
_entity.id
_entity.type
_entity.pdbx_description
1 polymer ?
#
loop_
_entity_poly.entity_id
_entity_poly.type
_entity_poly.pdbx_seq_one_letter_code
_entity_poly.pdbx_strand_id
1 'polypeptide(L)'
;MMLIFLVAFGCFGLISHQVMAEPPKSFYPTWKLLRPEERKMFLSGYLHGWQDARKVTDIVLSHTAENPGTAVSSLEKVREIFGIANEPVETLLDRINSFYEDSENQDAPLSVAVSAAGERLTE
;
A
#
# COMPACT_ATOMS: atom_id res chain seq x y z
N MET A 1 -1.84 -55.44 20.78
CA MET A 1 -1.53 -54.85 22.10
C MET A 1 -0.42 -53.83 21.86
N MET A 2 -0.79 -52.60 21.52
CA MET A 2 -1.05 -51.47 22.45
C MET A 2 0.26 -50.66 22.56
N LEU A 3 0.37 -49.55 21.82
CA LEU A 3 0.06 -48.18 22.27
C LEU A 3 1.12 -47.65 23.27
N ILE A 4 1.54 -46.39 23.05
CA ILE A 4 2.37 -45.53 23.94
C ILE A 4 3.88 -45.77 23.72
N PHE A 5 4.71 -44.86 23.20
CA PHE A 5 4.87 -43.40 23.34
C PHE A 5 5.13 -42.79 21.95
N LEU A 6 4.32 -41.92 21.35
CA LEU A 6 3.87 -40.60 21.78
C LEU A 6 5.03 -39.69 22.24
N VAL A 7 5.25 -38.63 21.44
CA VAL A 7 5.97 -37.39 21.77
C VAL A 7 7.51 -37.40 21.63
N ALA A 8 8.01 -37.58 20.39
CA ALA A 8 9.32 -37.05 20.02
C ALA A 8 9.31 -36.32 18.64
N PHE A 9 8.12 -36.03 18.12
CA PHE A 9 7.89 -35.25 16.90
C PHE A 9 7.31 -33.87 17.20
N GLY A 10 7.64 -33.32 18.39
CA GLY A 10 7.02 -32.10 18.93
C GLY A 10 7.96 -30.91 19.12
N CYS A 11 9.15 -30.90 18.49
CA CYS A 11 10.15 -29.84 18.76
C CYS A 11 10.77 -29.15 17.54
N PHE A 12 10.32 -29.42 16.31
CA PHE A 12 10.85 -28.74 15.13
C PHE A 12 9.71 -28.32 14.21
N GLY A 13 9.46 -27.02 14.08
CA GLY A 13 8.86 -26.50 12.85
C GLY A 13 7.80 -25.42 12.95
N LEU A 14 7.39 -24.95 14.12
CA LEU A 14 6.57 -23.75 14.24
C LEU A 14 7.15 -22.82 15.29
N ILE A 15 8.37 -22.33 15.02
CA ILE A 15 8.76 -21.00 15.47
C ILE A 15 7.82 -20.07 14.72
N SER A 16 6.63 -19.86 15.28
CA SER A 16 5.84 -18.66 15.01
C SER A 16 6.77 -17.50 15.33
N HIS A 17 7.42 -16.94 14.32
CA HIS A 17 7.82 -15.53 14.34
C HIS A 17 6.52 -14.75 14.45
N GLN A 18 5.95 -14.71 15.66
CA GLN A 18 5.18 -13.57 16.07
C GLN A 18 6.19 -12.44 16.05
N VAL A 19 6.22 -11.73 14.92
CA VAL A 19 6.69 -10.36 14.87
C VAL A 19 5.86 -9.66 15.94
N MET A 20 6.41 -9.62 17.16
CA MET A 20 5.88 -8.83 18.26
C MET A 20 6.02 -7.40 17.78
N ALA A 21 5.01 -6.93 17.06
CA ALA A 21 4.93 -5.54 16.66
C ALA A 21 5.01 -4.73 17.94
N GLU A 22 6.12 -4.00 18.13
CA GLU A 22 6.27 -3.15 19.29
C GLU A 22 5.03 -2.24 19.37
N PRO A 23 4.47 -2.06 20.58
CA PRO A 23 3.32 -1.19 20.74
C PRO A 23 3.68 0.20 20.18
N PRO A 24 2.77 0.84 19.43
CA PRO A 24 3.06 2.12 18.79
C PRO A 24 3.52 3.13 19.84
N LYS A 25 4.67 3.77 19.59
CA LYS A 25 5.23 4.78 20.48
C LYS A 25 4.23 5.92 20.67
N SER A 26 4.16 6.46 21.88
CA SER A 26 3.28 7.60 22.17
C SER A 26 3.67 8.82 21.32
N PHE A 27 2.70 9.38 20.60
CA PHE A 27 2.88 10.60 19.81
C PHE A 27 2.77 11.89 20.65
N TYR A 28 2.29 11.78 21.89
CA TYR A 28 2.04 12.94 22.76
C TYR A 28 3.28 13.82 23.01
N PRO A 29 4.50 13.28 23.21
CA PRO A 29 5.70 14.11 23.31
C PRO A 29 5.94 14.96 22.05
N THR A 30 5.78 14.38 20.86
CA THR A 30 5.90 15.10 19.58
C THR A 30 4.83 16.19 19.46
N TRP A 31 3.58 15.87 19.79
CA TRP A 31 2.47 16.84 19.76
C TRP A 31 2.72 18.08 20.61
N LYS A 32 3.32 17.89 21.80
CA LYS A 32 3.69 18.99 22.70
C LYS A 32 4.73 19.93 22.10
N LEU A 33 5.64 19.42 21.30
CA LEU A 33 6.72 20.20 20.67
C LEU A 33 6.21 21.04 19.48
N LEU A 34 5.09 20.67 18.88
CA LEU A 34 4.49 21.44 17.79
C LEU A 34 3.87 22.75 18.30
N ARG A 35 4.13 23.84 17.58
CA ARG A 35 3.48 25.14 17.72
C ARG A 35 2.02 25.06 17.23
N PRO A 36 1.13 25.99 17.64
CA PRO A 36 -0.28 25.97 17.23
C PRO A 36 -0.51 25.85 15.72
N GLU A 37 0.24 26.60 14.91
CA GLU A 37 0.10 26.54 13.44
C GLU A 37 0.61 25.21 12.85
N GLU A 38 1.67 24.63 13.41
CA GLU A 38 2.19 23.32 12.98
C GLU A 38 1.19 22.20 13.29
N ARG A 39 0.48 22.29 14.42
CA ARG A 39 -0.60 21.35 14.75
C ARG A 39 -1.75 21.44 13.75
N LYS A 40 -2.13 22.65 13.31
CA LYS A 40 -3.16 22.84 12.28
C LYS A 40 -2.74 22.24 10.95
N MET A 41 -1.50 22.49 10.52
CA MET A 41 -0.97 21.91 9.27
C MET A 41 -0.92 20.39 9.34
N PHE A 42 -0.41 19.82 10.44
CA PHE A 42 -0.39 18.38 10.67
C PHE A 42 -1.79 17.77 10.62
N LEU A 43 -2.74 18.36 11.37
CA LEU A 43 -4.10 17.86 11.41
C LEU A 43 -4.80 17.99 10.05
N SER A 44 -4.53 19.07 9.32
CA SER A 44 -5.06 19.28 7.97
C SER A 44 -4.57 18.18 7.01
N GLY A 45 -3.27 17.89 6.99
CA GLY A 45 -2.72 16.81 6.16
C GLY A 45 -3.29 15.45 6.54
N TYR A 46 -3.41 15.18 7.84
CA TYR A 46 -3.97 13.94 8.35
C TYR A 46 -5.46 13.76 7.97
N LEU A 47 -6.27 14.81 8.14
CA LEU A 47 -7.68 14.80 7.75
C LEU A 47 -7.87 14.69 6.24
N HIS A 48 -6.97 15.30 5.45
CA HIS A 48 -7.00 15.16 3.99
C HIS A 48 -6.75 13.71 3.57
N GLY A 49 -5.74 13.06 4.14
CA GLY A 49 -5.49 11.64 3.92
C GLY A 49 -6.69 10.75 4.27
N TRP A 50 -7.42 11.06 5.36
CA TRP A 50 -8.67 10.38 5.70
C TRP A 50 -9.79 10.61 4.69
N GLN A 51 -9.92 11.82 4.14
CA GLN A 51 -10.90 12.11 3.10
C GLN A 51 -10.62 11.31 1.83
N ASP A 52 -9.36 11.20 1.42
CA ASP A 52 -9.00 10.43 0.24
C ASP A 52 -9.19 8.93 0.45
N ALA A 53 -8.83 8.40 1.63
CA ALA A 53 -9.10 7.02 1.99
C ALA A 53 -10.61 6.70 1.96
N ARG A 54 -11.45 7.63 2.44
CA ARG A 54 -12.91 7.49 2.36
C ARG A 54 -13.39 7.44 0.91
N LYS A 55 -12.94 8.36 0.04
CA LYS A 55 -13.35 8.36 -1.39
C LYS A 55 -12.98 7.04 -2.08
N VAL A 56 -11.77 6.54 -1.84
CA VAL A 56 -11.34 5.24 -2.39
C VAL A 56 -12.24 4.12 -1.88
N THR A 57 -12.55 4.12 -0.58
CA THR A 57 -13.46 3.12 0.02
C THR A 57 -14.86 3.19 -0.61
N ASP A 58 -15.41 4.40 -0.81
CA ASP A 58 -16.72 4.59 -1.44
C ASP A 58 -16.74 4.04 -2.88
N ILE A 59 -15.68 4.28 -3.66
CA ILE A 59 -15.51 3.73 -5.02
C ILE A 59 -15.48 2.19 -4.97
N VAL A 60 -14.69 1.62 -4.06
CA VAL A 60 -14.57 0.17 -3.89
C VAL A 60 -15.91 -0.48 -3.52
N LEU A 61 -16.65 0.16 -2.60
CA LEU A 61 -17.97 -0.32 -2.20
C LEU A 61 -18.97 -0.29 -3.36
N SER A 62 -19.00 0.80 -4.14
CA SER A 62 -19.87 0.92 -5.32
C SER A 62 -19.54 -0.16 -6.36
N HIS A 63 -18.26 -0.31 -6.72
CA HIS A 63 -17.81 -1.29 -7.70
C HIS A 63 -18.12 -2.72 -7.26
N THR A 64 -17.89 -3.03 -5.98
CA THR A 64 -18.14 -4.37 -5.42
C THR A 64 -19.64 -4.70 -5.39
N ALA A 65 -20.49 -3.71 -5.09
CA ALA A 65 -21.94 -3.88 -5.10
C ALA A 65 -22.48 -4.14 -6.51
N GLU A 66 -21.93 -3.46 -7.52
CA GLU A 66 -22.33 -3.61 -8.92
C GLU A 66 -21.76 -4.90 -9.57
N ASN A 67 -20.55 -5.31 -9.17
CA ASN A 67 -19.80 -6.40 -9.80
C ASN A 67 -19.25 -7.41 -8.77
N PRO A 68 -20.10 -8.09 -7.98
CA PRO A 68 -19.65 -8.91 -6.86
C PRO A 68 -18.78 -10.10 -7.29
N GLY A 69 -18.99 -10.65 -8.49
CA GLY A 69 -18.23 -11.79 -9.01
C GLY A 69 -16.79 -11.46 -9.40
N THR A 70 -16.45 -10.19 -9.64
CA THR A 70 -15.11 -9.73 -10.04
C THR A 70 -14.48 -8.76 -9.04
N ALA A 71 -15.12 -8.55 -7.88
CA ALA A 71 -14.67 -7.57 -6.90
C ALA A 71 -13.27 -7.87 -6.38
N VAL A 72 -12.98 -9.14 -6.05
CA VAL A 72 -11.67 -9.57 -5.53
C VAL A 72 -10.57 -9.32 -6.56
N SER A 73 -10.72 -9.78 -7.80
CA SER A 73 -9.71 -9.58 -8.85
C SER A 73 -9.52 -8.12 -9.24
N SER A 74 -10.58 -7.31 -9.15
CA SER A 74 -10.48 -5.85 -9.36
C SER A 74 -9.69 -5.18 -8.24
N LEU A 75 -9.92 -5.58 -6.99
CA LEU A 75 -9.18 -5.07 -5.84
C LEU A 75 -7.72 -5.52 -5.81
N GLU A 76 -7.43 -6.72 -6.31
CA GLU A 76 -6.05 -7.20 -6.48
C GLU A 76 -5.28 -6.34 -7.48
N LYS A 77 -5.88 -5.98 -8.62
CA LYS A 77 -5.27 -5.04 -9.58
C LYS A 77 -5.03 -3.66 -8.97
N VAL A 78 -5.99 -3.16 -8.20
CA VAL A 78 -5.84 -1.88 -7.49
C VAL A 78 -4.70 -1.97 -6.47
N ARG A 79 -4.57 -3.08 -5.74
CA ARG A 79 -3.45 -3.33 -4.81
C ARG A 79 -2.10 -3.35 -5.53
N GLU A 80 -2.02 -3.96 -6.71
CA GLU A 80 -0.80 -3.95 -7.53
C GLU A 80 -0.41 -2.51 -7.93
N ILE A 81 -1.37 -1.70 -8.37
CA ILE A 81 -1.15 -0.28 -8.69
C ILE A 81 -0.66 0.50 -7.46
N PHE A 82 -1.24 0.28 -6.29
CA PHE A 82 -0.76 0.91 -5.05
C PHE A 82 0.61 0.37 -4.61
N GLY A 83 1.02 -0.82 -5.06
CA GLY A 83 2.37 -1.35 -4.87
C GLY A 83 3.44 -0.47 -5.53
N ILE A 84 3.11 0.19 -6.64
CA ILE A 84 3.98 1.16 -7.33
C ILE A 84 4.34 2.33 -6.39
N ALA A 85 3.45 2.71 -5.47
CA ALA A 85 3.67 3.81 -4.54
C ALA A 85 4.71 3.51 -3.43
N ASN A 86 5.17 2.27 -3.31
CA ASN A 86 6.27 1.90 -2.41
C ASN A 86 7.67 2.07 -3.05
N GLU A 87 7.75 2.41 -4.33
CA GLU A 87 9.03 2.71 -4.98
C GLU A 87 9.55 4.10 -4.59
N PRO A 88 10.89 4.29 -4.56
CA PRO A 88 11.48 5.61 -4.46
C PRO A 88 10.96 6.51 -5.59
N VAL A 89 10.56 7.73 -5.25
CA VAL A 89 10.01 8.72 -6.19
C VAL A 89 10.97 8.95 -7.36
N GLU A 90 12.28 8.92 -7.08
CA GLU A 90 13.35 9.06 -8.05
C GLU A 90 13.31 7.95 -9.11
N THR A 91 13.15 6.69 -8.69
CA THR A 91 13.05 5.54 -9.60
C THR A 91 11.82 5.64 -10.50
N LEU A 92 10.68 6.07 -9.94
CA LEU A 92 9.45 6.25 -10.71
C LEU A 92 9.60 7.40 -11.71
N LEU A 93 10.24 8.51 -11.30
CA LEU A 93 10.48 9.67 -12.14
C LEU A 93 11.39 9.33 -13.32
N ASP A 94 12.47 8.58 -13.10
CA ASP A 94 13.39 8.14 -14.17
C ASP A 94 12.66 7.30 -15.23
N ARG A 95 11.75 6.43 -14.80
CA ARG A 95 10.94 5.60 -15.71
C ARG A 95 9.93 6.40 -16.50
N ILE A 96 9.27 7.38 -15.86
CA ILE A 96 8.33 8.29 -16.52
C ILE A 96 9.08 9.15 -17.54
N ASN A 97 10.27 9.67 -17.20
CA ASN A 97 11.10 10.40 -18.14
C ASN A 97 11.47 9.53 -19.34
N SER A 98 11.93 8.30 -19.09
CA SER A 98 12.26 7.33 -20.14
C SER A 98 11.05 6.98 -21.04
N PHE A 99 9.83 6.99 -20.49
CA PHE A 99 8.61 6.77 -21.28
C PHE A 99 8.37 7.92 -22.28
N TYR A 100 8.58 9.16 -21.86
CA TYR A 100 8.41 10.35 -22.71
C TYR A 100 9.58 10.64 -23.67
N GLU A 101 10.73 9.98 -23.49
CA GLU A 101 11.83 10.04 -24.46
C GLU A 101 11.46 9.40 -25.80
N ASP A 102 10.50 8.47 -25.81
CA ASP A 102 9.94 7.92 -27.04
C ASP A 102 9.00 8.93 -27.71
N SER A 103 9.27 9.26 -28.96
CA SER A 103 8.47 10.19 -29.76
C SER A 103 6.99 9.78 -29.88
N GLU A 104 6.68 8.49 -29.78
CA GLU A 104 5.29 8.00 -29.84
C GLU A 104 4.49 8.31 -28.57
N ASN A 105 5.19 8.59 -27.45
CA ASN A 105 4.59 8.77 -26.13
C ASN A 105 4.55 10.23 -25.65
N GLN A 106 5.14 11.16 -26.39
CA GLN A 106 5.32 12.56 -25.95
C GLN A 106 4.00 13.28 -25.61
N ASP A 107 2.91 12.94 -26.30
CA ASP A 107 1.59 13.53 -26.09
C ASP A 107 0.71 12.71 -25.12
N ALA A 108 1.24 11.63 -24.55
CA ALA A 108 0.46 10.76 -23.67
C ALA A 108 0.15 11.43 -22.31
N PRO A 109 -1.05 11.22 -21.75
CA PRO A 109 -1.38 11.69 -20.41
C PRO A 109 -0.45 11.10 -19.34
N LEU A 110 -0.17 11.85 -18.26
CA LEU A 110 0.66 11.38 -17.14
C LEU A 110 0.16 10.06 -16.53
N SER A 111 -1.16 9.83 -16.49
CA SER A 111 -1.73 8.57 -15.99
C SER A 111 -1.30 7.35 -16.81
N VAL A 112 -1.07 7.51 -18.12
CA VAL A 112 -0.55 6.45 -19.00
C VAL A 112 0.92 6.23 -18.70
N ALA A 113 1.71 7.30 -18.59
CA ALA A 113 3.13 7.20 -18.26
C ALA A 113 3.37 6.54 -16.88
N VAL A 114 2.57 6.88 -15.87
CA VAL A 114 2.65 6.28 -14.53
C VAL A 114 2.27 4.80 -14.57
N SER A 115 1.23 4.43 -15.32
CA SER A 115 0.82 3.03 -15.48
C SER A 115 1.92 2.21 -16.16
N ALA A 116 2.48 2.72 -17.27
CA ALA A 116 3.56 2.06 -18.00
C ALA A 116 4.85 1.94 -17.17
N ALA A 117 5.18 2.95 -16.37
CA ALA A 117 6.30 2.90 -15.44
C ALA A 117 6.11 1.84 -14.35
N GLY A 118 4.86 1.60 -13.95
CA GLY A 118 4.44 0.58 -12.98
C GLY A 118 4.47 -0.86 -13.50
N GLU A 119 4.07 -1.11 -14.75
CA GLU A 119 4.08 -2.47 -15.34
C GLU A 119 5.49 -3.08 -15.39
N ARG A 120 6.52 -2.24 -15.59
CA ARG A 120 7.95 -2.62 -15.50
C ARG A 120 8.42 -3.02 -14.09
N LEU A 121 7.54 -3.05 -13.09
CA LEU A 121 7.84 -3.56 -11.74
C LEU A 121 7.35 -5.01 -11.53
N THR A 122 6.46 -5.50 -12.40
CA THR A 122 5.85 -6.83 -12.28
C THR A 122 6.52 -7.90 -13.16
N GLU A 123 7.53 -7.52 -13.96
CA GLU A 123 8.42 -8.41 -14.71
C GLU A 123 9.69 -8.75 -13.90
#